data_AF-A0A4Q3UTE4-F1
#
_entry.id   AF-A0A4Q3UTE4-F1
#
_cell.length_a   1.000
_cell.length_b   1.000
_cell.length_c   1.000
_cell.angle_alpha   90.00
_cell.angle_beta   90.00
_cell.angle_gamma   90.00
#
_symmetry.space_group_name_H-M   'P 1'
#
loop_
_entity.id
_entity.type
_entity.pdbx_description
1 polymer ?
#
loop_
_entity_poly.entity_id
_entity_poly.type
_entity_poly.pdbx_seq_one_letter_code
_entity_poly.pdbx_strand_id
1 'polypeptide(L)'
;MSGIKQGMSSMIQSTCESRPSFRRVRIGLALGATALTTTLVPEIALAQSSGASGYDDGTIIVTAQRREQALQDVPMTVTLLDQQTLANAGVSSVQDLQNVTSGFSLGRGGSSPQPAIRGITTIINGSYENNIAVYIDGLYVATPQALTIDLPNIENVQILKGPQGTLYGRNATGGA
;
A
#
# COMPACT_ATOMS: atom_id res chain seq x y z
N MET A 1 -32.47 32.10 39.94
CA MET A 1 -33.77 31.48 40.29
C MET A 1 -34.64 31.57 39.05
N SER A 2 -35.40 30.61 38.58
CA SER A 2 -35.79 29.26 39.00
C SER A 2 -36.69 28.74 37.87
N GLY A 3 -36.50 27.50 37.42
CA GLY A 3 -37.41 26.82 36.49
C GLY A 3 -37.35 27.36 35.06
N ILE A 4 -37.56 26.59 34.00
CA ILE A 4 -38.45 25.46 33.86
C ILE A 4 -37.76 24.47 32.91
N LYS A 5 -37.14 23.45 33.49
CA LYS A 5 -36.87 22.18 32.82
C LYS A 5 -38.19 21.43 32.72
N GLN A 6 -38.87 21.50 31.59
CA GLN A 6 -39.92 20.55 31.20
C GLN A 6 -40.19 20.77 29.70
N GLY A 7 -39.81 19.79 28.88
CA GLY A 7 -39.85 19.92 27.42
C GLY A 7 -38.91 18.94 26.71
N MET A 8 -38.04 18.25 27.45
CA MET A 8 -37.56 16.93 27.05
C MET A 8 -38.70 15.93 27.27
N SER A 9 -38.96 15.10 26.25
CA SER A 9 -39.76 13.87 26.31
C SER A 9 -41.15 13.93 25.67
N SER A 10 -41.30 14.37 24.41
CA SER A 10 -42.49 13.99 23.63
C SER A 10 -42.38 14.20 22.11
N MET A 11 -41.20 14.05 21.47
CA MET A 11 -41.17 14.26 20.00
C MET A 11 -40.06 13.53 19.24
N ILE A 12 -39.77 12.27 19.61
CA ILE A 12 -38.93 11.38 18.77
C ILE A 12 -39.50 9.94 18.79
N GLN A 13 -40.81 9.81 18.62
CA GLN A 13 -41.45 8.53 18.34
C GLN A 13 -42.31 8.67 17.08
N SER A 14 -41.67 8.60 15.92
CA SER A 14 -42.36 8.18 14.70
C SER A 14 -41.36 7.70 13.65
N THR A 15 -41.62 6.47 13.19
CA THR A 15 -41.18 5.92 11.90
C THR A 15 -39.72 5.47 11.78
N CYS A 16 -39.40 4.35 12.43
CA CYS A 16 -38.43 3.39 11.88
C CYS A 16 -39.16 2.07 11.64
N GLU A 17 -39.75 1.97 10.46
CA GLU A 17 -40.39 0.77 9.92
C GLU A 17 -39.45 0.20 8.86
N SER A 18 -38.79 -0.91 9.18
CA SER A 18 -38.36 -1.91 8.18
C SER A 18 -37.89 -3.15 8.92
N ARG A 19 -38.79 -4.14 8.99
CA ARG A 19 -38.53 -5.46 9.53
C ARG A 19 -38.04 -6.37 8.39
N PRO A 20 -36.80 -6.88 8.40
CA PRO A 20 -36.52 -8.14 7.74
C PRO A 20 -36.81 -9.28 8.72
N SER A 21 -37.77 -10.11 8.31
CA SER A 21 -38.27 -11.28 9.02
C SER A 21 -37.18 -12.34 9.20
N PHE A 22 -36.82 -12.63 10.45
CA PHE A 22 -36.05 -13.82 10.80
C PHE A 22 -36.88 -15.07 10.50
N ARG A 23 -36.65 -15.65 9.33
CA ARG A 23 -37.25 -16.93 8.90
C ARG A 23 -36.68 -18.05 9.76
N ARG A 24 -37.43 -18.46 10.78
CA ARG A 24 -37.12 -19.64 11.62
C ARG A 24 -37.08 -20.89 10.73
N VAL A 25 -35.87 -21.37 10.45
CA VAL A 25 -35.64 -22.69 9.83
C VAL A 25 -36.02 -23.74 10.87
N ARG A 26 -37.10 -24.47 10.62
CA ARG A 26 -37.50 -25.63 11.42
C ARG A 26 -36.59 -26.80 11.03
N ILE A 27 -35.71 -27.18 11.94
CA ILE A 27 -34.96 -28.44 11.88
C ILE A 27 -35.98 -29.55 12.15
N GLY A 28 -36.39 -30.25 11.08
CA GLY A 28 -37.20 -31.46 11.16
C GLY A 28 -36.30 -32.65 11.46
N LEU A 29 -36.32 -33.10 12.71
CA LEU A 29 -35.78 -34.38 13.14
C LEU A 29 -36.71 -35.49 12.63
N ALA A 30 -36.27 -36.27 11.65
CA ALA A 30 -36.93 -37.53 11.26
C ALA A 30 -35.96 -38.68 11.56
N LEU A 31 -36.21 -39.39 12.66
CA LEU A 31 -35.71 -40.74 12.86
C LEU A 31 -36.52 -41.68 11.95
N GLY A 32 -35.83 -42.39 11.06
CA GLY A 32 -36.42 -43.41 10.20
C GLY A 32 -35.36 -44.43 9.80
N ALA A 33 -35.57 -45.68 10.21
CA ALA A 33 -34.65 -46.79 10.15
C ALA A 33 -34.49 -47.42 8.75
N THR A 34 -33.36 -48.13 8.59
CA THR A 34 -33.08 -49.24 7.64
C THR A 34 -33.09 -48.97 6.13
N ALA A 35 -31.90 -48.92 5.52
CA ALA A 35 -31.49 -49.81 4.42
C ALA A 35 -30.00 -49.58 4.09
N LEU A 36 -29.21 -50.65 4.04
CA LEU A 36 -27.86 -50.65 3.51
C LEU A 36 -27.95 -50.41 1.98
N THR A 37 -27.80 -49.16 1.55
CA THR A 37 -27.66 -48.80 0.13
C THR A 37 -26.24 -48.30 -0.10
N THR A 38 -25.47 -49.09 -0.83
CA THR A 38 -24.14 -48.72 -1.33
C THR A 38 -24.32 -47.63 -2.38
N THR A 39 -24.36 -46.36 -1.95
CA THR A 39 -24.38 -45.23 -2.86
C THR A 39 -22.97 -45.03 -3.44
N LEU A 40 -22.82 -45.28 -4.75
CA LEU A 40 -21.73 -44.73 -5.54
C LEU A 40 -21.75 -43.22 -5.33
N VAL A 41 -20.78 -42.69 -4.60
CA VAL A 41 -20.54 -41.25 -4.53
C VAL A 41 -19.87 -40.87 -5.85
N PRO A 42 -20.46 -39.96 -6.68
CA PRO A 42 -19.73 -39.41 -7.80
C PRO A 42 -18.57 -38.60 -7.23
N GLU A 43 -17.36 -38.98 -7.59
CA GLU A 43 -16.16 -38.24 -7.26
C GLU A 43 -16.24 -36.87 -7.94
N ILE A 44 -16.52 -35.85 -7.14
CA ILE A 44 -16.49 -34.45 -7.57
C ILE A 44 -15.00 -34.16 -7.77
N ALA A 45 -14.55 -34.30 -9.02
CA ALA A 45 -13.29 -33.77 -9.46
C ALA A 45 -13.33 -32.26 -9.24
N LEU A 46 -12.72 -31.80 -8.14
CA LEU A 46 -12.34 -30.41 -7.99
C LEU A 46 -11.31 -30.14 -9.08
N ALA A 47 -11.75 -29.54 -10.18
CA ALA A 47 -10.87 -28.83 -11.08
C ALA A 47 -10.18 -27.77 -10.21
N GLN A 48 -8.96 -28.05 -9.75
CA GLN A 48 -8.07 -27.01 -9.27
C GLN A 48 -7.87 -26.08 -10.46
N SER A 49 -8.68 -25.02 -10.53
CA SER A 49 -8.29 -23.82 -11.25
C SER A 49 -6.98 -23.41 -10.57
N SER A 50 -5.86 -23.73 -11.22
CA SER A 50 -4.57 -23.17 -10.89
C SER A 50 -4.78 -21.65 -10.88
N GLY A 51 -4.95 -21.10 -9.68
CA GLY A 51 -5.05 -19.67 -9.43
C GLY A 51 -3.68 -19.05 -9.61
N ALA A 52 -3.09 -19.22 -10.79
CA ALA A 52 -2.08 -18.31 -11.27
C ALA A 52 -2.85 -17.10 -11.80
N SER A 53 -3.33 -16.26 -10.89
CA SER A 53 -3.33 -14.81 -11.14
C SER A 53 -1.87 -14.34 -11.06
N GLY A 54 -1.01 -15.00 -11.83
CA GLY A 54 0.41 -14.76 -11.92
C GLY A 54 0.60 -13.85 -13.09
N TYR A 55 1.12 -12.66 -12.81
CA TYR A 55 1.57 -11.77 -13.85
C TYR A 55 2.54 -12.52 -14.80
N ASP A 56 2.46 -12.25 -16.11
CA ASP A 56 3.34 -12.87 -17.11
C ASP A 56 4.82 -12.67 -16.76
N ASP A 57 5.68 -13.56 -17.26
CA ASP A 57 7.15 -13.64 -17.02
C ASP A 57 7.95 -12.36 -17.37
N GLY A 58 7.30 -11.36 -17.98
CA GLY A 58 7.89 -10.03 -18.25
C GLY A 58 7.24 -8.89 -17.46
N THR A 59 6.31 -9.18 -16.56
CA THR A 59 5.55 -8.14 -15.87
C THR A 59 6.35 -7.59 -14.70
N ILE A 60 6.62 -6.29 -14.78
CA ILE A 60 7.33 -5.57 -13.73
C ILE A 60 6.36 -5.26 -12.58
N ILE A 61 6.60 -5.85 -11.41
CA ILE A 61 5.80 -5.63 -10.21
C ILE A 61 6.40 -4.52 -9.35
N VAL A 62 5.55 -3.62 -8.90
CA VAL A 62 5.92 -2.50 -8.03
C VAL A 62 4.95 -2.38 -6.86
N THR A 63 5.40 -1.73 -5.79
CA THR A 63 4.65 -1.51 -4.55
C THR A 63 4.30 -0.03 -4.37
N ALA A 64 3.99 0.63 -5.50
CA ALA A 64 3.79 2.07 -5.56
C ALA A 64 2.54 2.58 -4.81
N GLN A 65 1.54 1.71 -4.60
CA GLN A 65 0.30 2.05 -3.91
C GLN A 65 0.10 1.27 -2.62
N ARG A 66 1.19 0.91 -1.91
CA ARG A 66 1.16 0.00 -0.74
C ARG A 66 0.61 -1.41 -1.05
N ARG A 67 0.56 -1.77 -2.33
CA ARG A 67 0.13 -3.08 -2.84
C ARG A 67 0.93 -3.41 -4.09
N GLU A 68 1.15 -4.70 -4.32
CA GLU A 68 1.79 -5.20 -5.54
C GLU A 68 0.86 -5.01 -6.73
N GLN A 69 1.39 -4.35 -7.77
CA GLN A 69 0.70 -4.08 -9.03
C GLN A 69 1.70 -4.08 -10.18
N ALA A 70 1.23 -4.39 -11.38
CA ALA A 70 2.03 -4.22 -12.59
C ALA A 70 2.32 -2.72 -12.82
N LEU A 71 3.55 -2.40 -13.22
CA LEU A 71 4.00 -1.02 -13.47
C LEU A 71 3.09 -0.28 -14.47
N GLN A 72 2.54 -0.99 -15.45
CA GLN A 72 1.63 -0.46 -16.48
C GLN A 72 0.25 -0.03 -15.94
N ASP A 73 -0.18 -0.57 -14.80
CA ASP A 73 -1.49 -0.29 -14.19
C ASP A 73 -1.41 0.84 -13.15
N VAL A 74 -0.20 1.29 -12.83
CA VAL A 74 0.04 2.33 -11.83
C VAL A 74 -0.19 3.71 -12.44
N PRO A 75 -1.17 4.50 -11.97
CA PRO A 75 -1.54 5.79 -12.57
C PRO A 75 -0.62 6.93 -12.12
N MET A 76 0.68 6.66 -11.98
CA MET A 76 1.69 7.62 -11.53
C MET A 76 3.06 7.26 -12.10
N THR A 77 3.96 8.24 -12.17
CA THR A 77 5.31 7.99 -12.67
C THR A 77 6.14 7.28 -11.61
N VAL A 78 6.50 6.03 -11.88
CA VAL A 78 7.38 5.23 -11.04
C VAL A 78 8.61 4.84 -11.83
N THR A 79 9.78 4.92 -11.20
CA THR A 79 11.00 4.29 -11.73
C THR A 79 11.35 3.14 -10.82
N LEU A 80 11.42 1.95 -11.39
CA LEU A 80 11.94 0.76 -10.73
C LEU A 80 13.36 0.53 -11.21
N LEU A 81 14.27 0.30 -10.26
CA LEU A 81 15.61 -0.19 -10.51
C LEU A 81 15.73 -1.52 -9.79
N ASP A 82 15.86 -2.61 -10.55
CA ASP A 82 16.09 -3.94 -10.00
C ASP A 82 17.57 -4.12 -9.62
N GLN A 83 17.84 -5.19 -8.87
CA GLN A 83 19.20 -5.52 -8.42
C GLN A 83 20.19 -5.63 -9.60
N GLN A 84 19.78 -6.24 -10.72
CA GLN A 84 20.65 -6.42 -11.88
C GLN A 84 20.98 -5.08 -12.56
N THR A 85 20.02 -4.18 -12.69
CA THR A 85 20.23 -2.83 -13.23
C THR A 85 21.15 -2.02 -12.33
N LEU A 86 20.94 -2.08 -11.01
CA LEU A 86 21.79 -1.38 -10.04
C LEU A 86 23.24 -1.89 -10.11
N ALA A 87 23.44 -3.20 -10.19
CA ALA A 87 24.76 -3.81 -10.32
C ALA A 87 25.45 -3.44 -11.64
N ASN A 88 24.73 -3.51 -12.77
CA ASN A 88 25.27 -3.17 -14.09
C ASN A 88 25.62 -1.68 -14.21
N ALA A 89 24.88 -0.81 -13.54
CA ALA A 89 25.14 0.62 -13.50
C ALA A 89 26.23 1.02 -12.47
N GLY A 90 26.75 0.07 -11.68
CA GLY A 90 27.72 0.35 -10.63
C GLY A 90 27.16 1.21 -9.50
N VAL A 91 25.85 1.16 -9.26
CA VAL A 91 25.18 1.90 -8.19
C VAL A 91 25.46 1.20 -6.87
N SER A 92 26.18 1.87 -5.98
CA SER A 92 26.59 1.33 -4.68
C SER A 92 25.95 2.06 -3.51
N SER A 93 25.48 3.29 -3.73
CA SER A 93 24.86 4.14 -2.72
C SER A 93 23.61 4.85 -3.26
N VAL A 94 22.79 5.40 -2.36
CA VAL A 94 21.64 6.23 -2.73
C VAL A 94 22.06 7.47 -3.55
N GLN A 95 23.28 7.96 -3.35
CA GLN A 95 23.80 9.10 -4.11
C GLN A 95 24.01 8.76 -5.58
N ASP A 96 24.41 7.53 -5.91
CA ASP A 96 24.63 7.09 -7.28
C ASP A 96 23.32 7.00 -8.09
N LEU A 97 22.18 6.89 -7.42
CA LEU A 97 20.85 6.82 -8.06
C LEU A 97 20.55 8.06 -8.92
N GLN A 98 21.16 9.20 -8.63
CA GLN A 98 21.01 10.43 -9.42
C GLN A 98 21.56 10.30 -10.86
N ASN A 99 22.48 9.35 -11.09
CA ASN A 99 23.09 9.13 -12.40
C ASN A 99 22.22 8.24 -13.30
N VAL A 100 21.35 7.42 -12.68
CA VAL A 100 20.50 6.45 -13.39
C VAL A 100 19.03 6.86 -13.45
N THR A 101 18.56 7.65 -12.48
CA THR A 101 17.16 8.08 -12.42
C THR A 101 16.99 9.53 -12.83
N SER A 102 16.25 9.74 -13.91
CA SER A 102 15.91 11.08 -14.36
C SER A 102 15.04 11.83 -13.34
N GLY A 103 15.42 13.08 -13.07
CA GLY A 103 14.69 13.95 -12.17
C GLY A 103 14.81 13.55 -10.70
N PHE A 104 15.70 12.63 -10.32
CA PHE A 104 16.14 12.45 -8.94
C PHE A 104 17.53 13.08 -8.78
N SER A 105 17.76 13.79 -7.69
CA SER A 105 19.10 14.22 -7.30
C SER A 105 19.24 14.21 -5.79
N LEU A 106 20.46 13.97 -5.30
CA LEU A 106 20.76 14.01 -3.88
C LEU A 106 21.72 15.16 -3.60
N GLY A 107 21.16 16.30 -3.22
CA GLY A 107 21.92 17.45 -2.74
C GLY A 107 22.34 17.29 -1.29
N ARG A 108 23.01 18.32 -0.76
CA ARG A 108 23.36 18.41 0.66
C ARG A 108 23.10 19.83 1.18
N GLY A 109 22.39 19.91 2.30
CA GLY A 109 22.18 21.14 3.05
C GLY A 109 23.03 21.12 4.30
N GLY A 110 24.26 21.63 4.22
CA GLY A 110 25.27 21.44 5.26
C GLY A 110 25.75 19.98 5.31
N SER A 111 25.64 19.34 6.48
CA SER A 111 26.01 17.92 6.65
C SER A 111 24.90 16.95 6.24
N SER A 112 23.65 17.40 6.18
CA SER A 112 22.48 16.55 5.94
C SER A 112 22.19 16.36 4.44
N PRO A 113 21.93 15.14 3.97
CA PRO A 113 21.52 14.92 2.59
C PRO A 113 20.10 15.44 2.34
N GLN A 114 19.88 16.02 1.17
CA GLN A 114 18.63 16.63 0.73
C GLN A 114 18.24 16.02 -0.62
N PRO A 115 17.30 15.06 -0.64
CA PRO A 115 16.81 14.51 -1.89
C PRO A 115 16.01 15.59 -2.63
N ALA A 116 15.98 15.49 -3.95
CA ALA A 116 15.15 16.29 -4.81
C ALA A 116 14.52 15.40 -5.89
N ILE A 117 13.22 15.56 -6.12
CA ILE A 117 12.49 14.87 -7.19
C ILE A 117 11.78 15.94 -8.02
N ARG A 118 12.07 15.98 -9.32
CA ARG A 118 11.57 16.97 -10.27
C ARG A 118 11.74 18.42 -9.77
N GLY A 119 12.87 18.70 -9.11
CA GLY A 119 13.20 20.01 -8.57
C GLY A 119 12.52 20.36 -7.24
N ILE A 120 11.68 19.48 -6.70
CA ILE A 120 11.09 19.65 -5.36
C ILE A 120 12.09 19.11 -4.33
N THR A 121 12.55 19.97 -3.44
CA THR A 121 13.47 19.62 -2.35
C THR A 121 13.15 20.43 -1.10
N THR A 122 13.88 20.17 -0.02
CA THR A 122 13.80 20.92 1.22
C THR A 122 14.70 22.15 1.14
N ILE A 123 14.12 23.34 1.24
CA ILE A 123 14.87 24.61 1.11
C ILE A 123 15.59 24.99 2.42
N ILE A 124 15.16 24.42 3.55
CA ILE A 124 15.68 24.74 4.87
C ILE A 124 16.85 23.82 5.22
N ASN A 125 18.05 24.39 5.28
CA ASN A 125 19.26 23.69 5.74
C ASN A 125 19.12 23.30 7.21
N GLY A 126 19.45 22.04 7.55
CA GLY A 126 19.34 21.53 8.92
C GLY A 126 17.94 21.11 9.35
N SER A 127 16.96 21.09 8.45
CA SER A 127 15.66 20.47 8.73
C SER A 127 15.82 18.95 8.90
N TYR A 128 15.19 18.39 9.93
CA TYR A 128 15.11 16.94 10.14
C TYR A 128 13.97 16.30 9.33
N GLU A 129 13.18 17.10 8.63
CA GLU A 129 12.04 16.64 7.82
C GLU A 129 12.28 17.05 6.36
N ASN A 130 12.16 16.08 5.46
CA ASN A 130 12.31 16.29 4.03
C ASN A 130 10.95 16.35 3.31
N ASN A 131 10.88 17.12 2.22
CA ASN A 131 9.70 17.19 1.34
C ASN A 131 9.52 15.96 0.42
N ILE A 132 10.40 14.97 0.58
CA ILE A 132 10.35 13.66 -0.07
C ILE A 132 10.41 12.64 1.05
N ALA A 133 9.44 11.75 1.06
CA ALA A 133 9.40 10.66 2.02
C ALA A 133 10.34 9.54 1.57
N VAL A 134 10.88 8.78 2.51
CA VAL A 134 11.80 7.67 2.23
C VAL A 134 11.28 6.46 2.97
N TYR A 135 11.24 5.33 2.28
CA TYR A 135 10.76 4.07 2.85
C TYR A 135 11.78 2.97 2.65
N ILE A 136 12.00 2.21 3.71
CA ILE A 136 12.76 0.96 3.68
C ILE A 136 11.79 -0.12 4.10
N ASP A 137 11.55 -1.11 3.23
CA ASP A 137 10.58 -2.19 3.46
C ASP A 137 9.19 -1.70 3.87
N GLY A 138 8.80 -0.52 3.36
CA GLY A 138 7.52 0.13 3.66
C GLY A 138 7.47 0.90 4.99
N LEU A 139 8.52 0.90 5.80
CA LEU A 139 8.64 1.73 7.00
C LEU A 139 9.19 3.11 6.65
N TYR A 140 8.52 4.14 7.17
CA TYR A 140 8.95 5.52 6.96
C TYR A 140 10.23 5.82 7.72
N VAL A 141 11.22 6.38 7.02
CA VAL A 141 12.47 6.83 7.60
C VAL A 141 12.47 8.35 7.64
N ALA A 142 12.28 8.91 8.84
CA ALA A 142 12.23 10.36 9.03
C ALA A 142 13.60 11.02 8.94
N THR A 143 14.65 10.31 9.35
CA THR A 143 15.99 10.86 9.53
C THR A 143 16.69 11.06 8.17
N PRO A 144 17.04 12.30 7.78
CA PRO A 144 17.69 12.56 6.49
C PRO A 144 19.01 11.80 6.34
N GLN A 145 19.78 11.64 7.41
CA GLN A 145 21.07 10.94 7.41
C GLN A 145 20.98 9.48 6.94
N ALA A 146 19.79 8.87 7.01
CA ALA A 146 19.57 7.53 6.46
C ALA A 146 19.65 7.47 4.92
N LEU A 147 19.68 8.61 4.23
CA LEU A 147 19.93 8.66 2.78
C LEU A 147 21.41 8.53 2.41
N THR A 148 22.30 8.43 3.39
CA THR A 148 23.73 8.12 3.17
C THR A 148 24.03 6.63 3.36
N ILE A 149 23.00 5.78 3.25
CA ILE A 149 23.18 4.33 3.25
C ILE A 149 23.76 3.86 1.92
N ASP A 150 24.63 2.88 2.03
CA ASP A 150 25.01 2.04 0.90
C ASP A 150 23.85 1.10 0.57
N LEU A 151 23.80 0.63 -0.66
CA LEU A 151 22.77 -0.29 -1.17
C LEU A 151 23.33 -1.70 -1.46
N PRO A 152 24.10 -2.34 -0.55
CA PRO A 152 24.54 -3.71 -0.79
C PRO A 152 23.34 -4.65 -0.61
N ASN A 153 23.07 -5.48 -1.62
CA ASN A 153 22.06 -6.53 -1.58
C ASN A 153 20.61 -6.04 -1.43
N ILE A 154 20.25 -4.91 -2.04
CA ILE A 154 18.83 -4.52 -2.22
C ILE A 154 18.22 -5.34 -3.37
N GLU A 155 16.94 -5.72 -3.24
CA GLU A 155 16.19 -6.37 -4.32
C GLU A 155 15.83 -5.36 -5.41
N ASN A 156 15.30 -4.21 -5.00
CA ASN A 156 14.86 -3.17 -5.90
C ASN A 156 14.75 -1.81 -5.20
N VAL A 157 14.90 -0.75 -5.97
CA VAL A 157 14.65 0.64 -5.57
C VAL A 157 13.52 1.19 -6.41
N GLN A 158 12.51 1.76 -5.74
CA GLN A 158 11.36 2.37 -6.38
C GLN A 158 11.36 3.87 -6.08
N ILE A 159 11.24 4.69 -7.12
CA ILE A 159 11.21 6.15 -7.00
C ILE A 159 9.88 6.65 -7.54
N LEU A 160 9.05 7.17 -6.64
CA LEU A 160 7.70 7.63 -6.91
C LEU A 160 7.76 9.14 -7.17
N LYS A 161 7.46 9.57 -8.39
CA LYS A 161 7.60 10.98 -8.77
C LYS A 161 6.26 11.72 -8.66
N GLY A 162 6.30 12.86 -7.98
CA GLY A 162 5.16 13.75 -7.79
C GLY A 162 4.46 13.56 -6.45
N PRO A 163 3.42 14.36 -6.16
CA PRO A 163 2.81 14.40 -4.83
C PRO A 163 2.17 13.06 -4.44
N GLN A 164 2.59 12.55 -3.29
CA GLN A 164 2.25 11.26 -2.69
C GLN A 164 1.59 11.39 -1.30
N GLY A 165 1.03 12.57 -1.00
CA GLY A 165 0.53 12.91 0.33
C GLY A 165 -0.61 12.04 0.88
N THR A 166 -1.38 11.37 0.00
CA THR A 166 -2.51 10.52 0.38
C THR A 166 -2.10 9.15 0.91
N LEU A 167 -1.04 8.55 0.34
CA LEU A 167 -0.58 7.20 0.67
C LEU A 167 0.66 7.18 1.58
N TYR A 168 1.49 8.21 1.48
CA TYR A 168 2.78 8.29 2.15
C TYR A 168 2.82 9.44 3.18
N GLY A 169 1.75 10.23 3.27
CA GLY A 169 1.58 11.24 4.32
C GLY A 169 2.29 12.56 4.04
N ARG A 170 2.38 13.41 5.07
CA ARG A 170 2.67 14.85 4.93
C ARG A 170 4.02 15.20 4.28
N ASN A 171 4.99 14.31 4.34
CA ASN A 171 6.36 14.55 3.85
C ASN A 171 6.58 14.12 2.40
N ALA A 172 5.55 13.57 1.74
CA ALA A 172 5.65 13.05 0.38
C ALA A 172 5.15 14.06 -0.66
N THR A 173 5.60 15.32 -0.59
CA THR A 173 5.10 16.40 -1.48
C THR A 173 5.76 16.34 -2.86
N GLY A 174 7.06 16.04 -2.91
CA GLY A 174 7.80 15.83 -4.17
C GLY A 174 7.77 14.40 -4.69
N GLY A 175 7.53 13.44 -3.80
CA GLY A 175 7.63 12.01 -4.08
C GLY A 175 7.84 11.17 -2.83
N ALA A 176 8.08 9.89 -3.06
CA ALA A 176 8.42 8.89 -2.06
C ALA A 176 9.41 7.85 -2.62
#